data_AF-A0A258VQP9-F1
#
_entry.id   AF-A0A258VQP9-F1
#
_cell.length_a   1.000
_cell.length_b   1.000
_cell.length_c   1.000
_cell.angle_alpha   90.00
_cell.angle_beta   90.00
_cell.angle_gamma   90.00
#
_symmetry.space_group_name_H-M   'P 1'
#
loop_
_entity.id
_entity.type
_entity.pdbx_description
1 polymer ?
#
loop_
_entity_poly.entity_id
_entity_poly.type
_entity_poly.pdbx_seq_one_letter_code
_entity_poly.pdbx_strand_id
1 'polypeptide(L)'
;MADSKRIIKDTYLFRDGDAPDFMYIVKSGQLAITKTKGTTEIVLAEIKAGAMVGEMAIFDKKPRSANVKALKDTEVIALPYETLNQQLEVLPVWVKAIMRTMNENLREANKRIKLLENSNPDEDRFPPHILNKLLSILNFVGLKYGVKEENVLVLPQNRLRNTTIQIFQEATNKMQAVTTALEEMQLFKIEDLGEGKQKIQNLNPTLLFDFVDWYNDWLFKPDKDKVSYSNEEIKTLTGVIHYSRKLEANAKGARKVNINDLQNDSMKELGFLLKVEDLSPLIEKHLLSDKIMEESGVFINLILDDVEKIATYWKMIWDFKKFLR
;
A
#
# COMPACT_ATOMS: atom_id res chain seq x y z
N MET A 1 16.07 -8.13 41.53
CA MET A 1 17.36 -8.28 40.83
C MET A 1 17.09 -8.83 39.44
N ALA A 2 18.05 -8.75 38.52
CA ALA A 2 17.89 -9.32 37.17
C ALA A 2 18.12 -10.83 37.25
N ASP A 3 17.12 -11.63 36.91
CA ASP A 3 17.17 -13.09 37.04
C ASP A 3 17.13 -13.77 35.68
N SER A 4 17.97 -14.79 35.47
CA SER A 4 17.93 -15.58 34.24
C SER A 4 16.77 -16.57 34.26
N LYS A 5 16.03 -16.66 33.15
CA LYS A 5 14.96 -17.64 32.94
C LYS A 5 15.24 -18.43 31.67
N ARG A 6 15.08 -19.74 31.74
CA ARG A 6 15.10 -20.64 30.58
C ARG A 6 13.68 -20.90 30.09
N ILE A 7 13.45 -20.68 28.81
CA ILE A 7 12.19 -20.93 28.11
C ILE A 7 12.45 -22.07 27.13
N ILE A 8 11.72 -23.17 27.31
CA ILE A 8 11.84 -24.34 26.45
C ILE A 8 11.20 -24.01 25.09
N LYS A 9 11.72 -24.61 24.02
CA LYS A 9 11.11 -24.53 22.68
C LYS A 9 9.58 -24.73 22.76
N ASP A 10 8.87 -23.97 21.93
CA ASP A 10 7.41 -23.95 21.80
C ASP A 10 6.63 -23.45 23.03
N THR A 11 7.33 -22.91 24.04
CA THR A 11 6.69 -22.31 25.23
C THR A 11 6.56 -20.79 25.06
N TYR A 12 5.45 -20.23 25.54
CA TYR A 12 5.27 -18.79 25.60
C TYR A 12 6.05 -18.20 26.77
N LEU A 13 6.80 -17.14 26.49
CA LEU A 13 7.36 -16.26 27.52
C LEU A 13 6.26 -15.41 28.15
N PHE A 14 5.34 -14.90 27.34
CA PHE A 14 4.08 -14.26 27.73
C PHE A 14 3.12 -14.21 26.54
N ARG A 15 1.84 -13.96 26.81
CA ARG A 15 0.78 -13.81 25.82
C ARG A 15 0.33 -12.37 25.69
N ASP A 16 -0.29 -12.10 24.55
CA ASP A 16 -1.00 -10.86 24.26
C ASP A 16 -2.08 -10.61 25.33
N GLY A 17 -2.16 -9.38 25.84
CA GLY A 17 -3.10 -9.02 26.89
C GLY A 17 -2.68 -9.40 28.32
N ASP A 18 -1.59 -10.16 28.51
CA ASP A 18 -1.08 -10.44 29.85
C ASP A 18 -0.69 -9.15 30.58
N ALA A 19 -0.83 -9.17 31.91
CA ALA A 19 -0.33 -8.11 32.77
C ALA A 19 1.21 -8.03 32.65
N PRO A 20 1.78 -6.82 32.56
CA PRO A 20 3.20 -6.69 32.29
C PRO A 20 4.00 -6.42 33.58
N ASP A 21 4.80 -7.40 34.01
CA ASP A 21 5.57 -7.31 35.27
C ASP A 21 7.09 -7.20 35.07
N PHE A 22 7.59 -7.60 33.89
CA PHE A 22 9.01 -7.64 33.53
C PHE A 22 9.25 -7.27 32.07
N MET A 23 10.42 -6.74 31.73
CA MET A 23 10.95 -6.85 30.36
C MET A 23 12.04 -7.90 30.34
N TYR A 24 12.37 -8.40 29.15
CA TYR A 24 13.33 -9.47 29.00
C TYR A 24 14.39 -9.12 27.96
N ILE A 25 15.65 -9.47 28.25
CA ILE A 25 16.74 -9.41 27.28
C ILE A 25 17.07 -10.84 26.87
N VAL A 26 17.09 -11.13 25.57
CA VAL A 26 17.43 -12.47 25.07
C VAL A 26 18.94 -12.66 25.21
N LYS A 27 19.35 -13.61 26.04
CA LYS A 27 20.77 -13.95 26.27
C LYS A 27 21.26 -14.97 25.24
N SER A 28 20.46 -15.98 24.94
CA SER A 28 20.74 -17.00 23.91
C SER A 28 19.44 -17.63 23.41
N GLY A 29 19.45 -18.22 22.22
CA GLY A 29 18.26 -18.84 21.62
C GLY A 29 17.54 -17.94 20.62
N GLN A 30 16.23 -18.20 20.44
CA GLN A 30 15.42 -17.54 19.42
C GLN A 30 13.94 -17.53 19.83
N LEU A 31 13.33 -16.35 19.81
CA LEU A 31 11.91 -16.14 20.08
C LEU A 31 11.18 -15.67 18.81
N ALA A 32 9.87 -15.84 18.78
CA ALA A 32 8.97 -15.24 17.80
C ALA A 32 7.98 -14.33 18.54
N ILE A 33 7.77 -13.13 18.03
CA ILE A 33 6.59 -12.34 18.35
C ILE A 33 5.45 -12.88 17.51
N THR A 34 4.33 -13.23 18.13
CA THR A 34 3.17 -13.75 17.44
C THR A 34 1.87 -13.04 17.84
N LYS A 35 0.85 -13.16 16.99
CA LYS A 35 -0.52 -12.72 17.29
C LYS A 35 -1.50 -13.84 16.92
N THR A 36 -2.51 -14.01 17.78
CA THR A 36 -3.60 -14.94 17.51
C THR A 36 -4.64 -14.27 16.61
N LYS A 37 -4.98 -14.92 15.49
CA LYS A 37 -6.07 -14.57 14.57
C LYS A 37 -7.00 -15.78 14.43
N GLY A 38 -8.17 -15.71 15.06
CA GLY A 38 -9.08 -16.85 15.13
C GLY A 38 -8.41 -18.05 15.81
N THR A 39 -8.28 -19.16 15.09
CA THR A 39 -7.58 -20.38 15.54
C THR A 39 -6.11 -20.44 15.10
N THR A 40 -5.64 -19.48 14.30
CA THR A 40 -4.28 -19.45 13.74
C THR A 40 -3.38 -18.46 14.47
N GLU A 41 -2.08 -18.75 14.50
CA GLU A 41 -1.07 -17.88 15.09
C GLU A 41 -0.13 -17.37 14.00
N ILE A 42 0.01 -16.05 13.90
CA ILE A 42 0.81 -15.37 12.89
C ILE A 42 2.10 -14.90 13.54
N VAL A 43 3.25 -15.16 12.90
CA VAL A 43 4.56 -14.65 13.32
C VAL A 43 4.75 -13.26 12.75
N LEU A 44 4.90 -12.28 13.64
CA LEU A 44 5.13 -10.87 13.27
C LEU A 44 6.63 -10.57 13.10
N ALA A 45 7.47 -11.18 13.94
CA ALA A 45 8.92 -10.99 13.91
C ALA A 45 9.64 -12.12 14.64
N GLU A 46 10.88 -12.38 14.26
CA GLU A 46 11.79 -13.24 15.02
C GLU A 46 12.82 -12.41 15.79
N ILE A 47 13.16 -12.87 16.98
CA ILE A 47 14.02 -12.18 17.93
C ILE A 47 15.16 -13.10 18.33
N LYS A 48 16.38 -12.56 18.30
CA LYS A 48 17.62 -13.28 18.60
C LYS A 48 18.32 -12.67 19.83
N ALA A 49 19.40 -13.30 20.26
CA ALA A 49 20.23 -12.82 21.36
C ALA A 49 20.63 -11.34 21.20
N GLY A 50 20.65 -10.61 22.31
CA GLY A 50 20.92 -9.17 22.39
C GLY A 50 19.69 -8.28 22.28
N ALA A 51 18.58 -8.79 21.77
CA ALA A 51 17.34 -8.02 21.64
C ALA A 51 16.51 -8.00 22.94
N MET A 52 15.67 -6.98 23.07
CA MET A 52 14.76 -6.80 24.20
C MET A 52 13.31 -7.11 23.79
N VAL A 53 12.53 -7.65 24.72
CA VAL A 53 11.10 -7.89 24.54
C VAL A 53 10.30 -7.46 25.75
N GLY A 54 9.09 -6.97 25.48
CA GLY A 54 8.16 -6.54 26.50
C GLY A 54 8.45 -5.14 27.03
N GLU A 55 9.40 -4.43 26.43
CA GLU A 55 9.79 -3.07 26.76
C GLU A 55 8.63 -2.07 26.63
N MET A 56 7.72 -2.24 25.67
CA MET A 56 6.64 -1.26 25.42
C MET A 56 5.80 -0.95 26.66
N ALA A 57 5.55 -1.95 27.51
CA ALA A 57 4.68 -1.79 28.66
C ALA A 57 5.32 -1.02 29.82
N ILE A 58 6.65 -0.79 29.79
CA ILE A 58 7.31 0.06 30.80
C ILE A 58 6.85 1.52 30.70
N PHE A 59 6.64 2.02 29.47
CA PHE A 59 6.42 3.44 29.24
C PHE A 59 4.94 3.85 29.33
N ASP A 60 4.02 2.92 29.14
CA ASP A 60 2.58 3.23 29.08
C ASP A 60 1.70 2.38 30.00
N LYS A 61 2.28 1.41 30.72
CA LYS A 61 1.59 0.50 31.65
C LYS A 61 0.40 -0.26 31.02
N LYS A 62 0.36 -0.37 29.69
CA LYS A 62 -0.67 -1.14 28.98
C LYS A 62 -0.28 -2.62 28.94
N PRO A 63 -1.25 -3.54 28.83
CA PRO A 63 -0.97 -4.98 28.67
C PRO A 63 -0.01 -5.31 27.52
N ARG A 64 0.51 -6.54 27.53
CA ARG A 64 1.38 -7.06 26.45
C ARG A 64 0.73 -6.83 25.10
N SER A 65 1.52 -6.29 24.16
CA SER A 65 1.07 -5.93 22.82
C SER A 65 0.98 -7.11 21.86
N ALA A 66 1.58 -8.25 22.18
CA ALA A 66 1.65 -9.46 21.37
C ALA A 66 2.08 -10.66 22.23
N ASN A 67 1.92 -11.86 21.69
CA ASN A 67 2.49 -13.07 22.25
C ASN A 67 4.01 -13.09 21.97
N VAL A 68 4.77 -13.74 22.84
CA VAL A 68 6.17 -14.09 22.56
C VAL A 68 6.40 -15.56 22.89
N LYS A 69 6.83 -16.32 21.89
CA LYS A 69 7.01 -17.78 21.95
C LYS A 69 8.43 -18.18 21.61
N ALA A 70 8.99 -19.15 22.31
CA ALA A 70 10.31 -19.68 22.01
C ALA A 70 10.28 -20.58 20.76
N LEU A 71 11.11 -20.27 19.75
CA LEU A 71 11.29 -21.13 18.57
C LEU A 71 12.33 -22.23 18.81
N LYS A 72 13.22 -22.00 19.78
CA LYS A 72 14.23 -22.93 20.29
C LYS A 72 14.39 -22.68 21.79
N ASP A 73 15.03 -23.59 22.51
CA ASP A 73 15.42 -23.35 23.90
C ASP A 73 16.16 -22.01 24.00
N THR A 74 15.61 -21.12 24.82
CA THR A 74 16.01 -19.72 24.90
C THR A 74 16.28 -19.34 26.34
N GLU A 75 17.37 -18.65 26.59
CA GLU A 75 17.67 -18.04 27.88
C GLU A 75 17.41 -16.54 27.80
N VAL A 76 16.66 -16.00 28.77
CA VAL A 76 16.35 -14.58 28.87
C VAL A 76 16.71 -14.03 30.24
N ILE A 77 17.13 -12.76 30.31
CA ILE A 77 17.32 -12.04 31.56
C ILE A 77 16.04 -11.26 31.83
N ALA A 78 15.34 -11.59 32.90
CA ALA A 78 14.14 -10.89 33.34
C ALA A 78 14.52 -9.66 34.17
N LEU A 79 14.04 -8.49 33.75
CA LEU A 79 14.25 -7.21 34.41
C LEU A 79 12.91 -6.72 34.98
N PRO A 80 12.77 -6.63 36.32
CA PRO A 80 11.55 -6.15 36.94
C PRO A 80 11.26 -4.69 36.57
N TYR A 81 10.00 -4.39 36.26
CA TYR A 81 9.62 -3.01 35.96
C TYR A 81 9.81 -2.05 37.11
N GLU A 82 9.61 -2.49 38.35
CA GLU A 82 9.83 -1.66 39.52
C GLU A 82 11.26 -1.11 39.56
N THR A 83 12.25 -1.97 39.32
CA THR A 83 13.66 -1.59 39.26
C THR A 83 13.94 -0.64 38.09
N LEU A 84 13.36 -0.89 36.93
CA LEU A 84 13.59 -0.05 35.74
C LEU A 84 12.88 1.30 35.85
N ASN A 85 11.68 1.36 36.44
CA ASN A 85 10.95 2.60 36.66
C ASN A 85 11.73 3.54 37.59
N GLN A 86 12.36 3.02 38.65
CA GLN A 86 13.25 3.83 39.50
C GLN A 86 14.41 4.45 38.71
N GLN A 87 14.97 3.72 37.73
CA GLN A 87 16.03 4.26 36.86
C GLN A 87 15.47 5.31 35.88
N LEU A 88 14.28 5.05 35.32
CA LEU A 88 13.61 6.00 34.43
C LEU A 88 13.21 7.29 35.15
N GLU A 89 12.92 7.25 36.45
CA GLU A 89 12.55 8.44 37.23
C GLU A 89 13.62 9.53 37.18
N VAL A 90 14.89 9.16 37.11
CA VAL A 90 16.04 10.09 37.01
C VAL A 90 16.09 10.82 35.67
N LEU A 91 15.40 10.32 34.63
CA LEU A 91 15.41 10.95 33.31
C LEU A 91 14.61 12.26 33.27
N PRO A 92 15.07 13.28 32.50
CA PRO A 92 14.31 14.50 32.28
C PRO A 92 12.91 14.25 31.71
N VAL A 93 11.94 15.08 32.11
CA VAL A 93 10.53 14.93 31.73
C VAL A 93 10.32 14.90 30.22
N TRP A 94 11.04 15.73 29.46
CA TRP A 94 10.91 15.78 27.99
C TRP A 94 11.41 14.50 27.30
N VAL A 95 12.42 13.81 27.86
CA VAL A 95 12.91 12.52 27.34
C VAL A 95 11.83 11.45 27.50
N LYS A 96 11.19 11.41 28.68
CA LYS A 96 10.07 10.49 28.96
C LYS A 96 8.90 10.74 27.99
N ALA A 97 8.61 12.01 27.70
CA ALA A 97 7.56 12.38 26.75
C ALA A 97 7.86 11.86 25.33
N ILE A 98 9.09 12.05 24.82
CA ILE A 98 9.50 11.53 23.51
C ILE A 98 9.38 10.01 23.47
N MET A 99 9.92 9.30 24.47
CA MET A 99 9.86 7.84 24.53
C MET A 99 8.42 7.32 24.55
N ARG A 100 7.52 8.00 25.28
CA ARG A 100 6.09 7.64 25.31
C ARG A 100 5.42 7.84 23.95
N THR A 101 5.65 8.97 23.27
CA THR A 101 5.10 9.21 21.93
C THR A 101 5.62 8.19 20.91
N MET A 102 6.91 7.86 20.95
CA MET A 102 7.48 6.83 20.07
C MET A 102 6.85 5.46 20.33
N ASN A 103 6.65 5.10 21.60
CA ASN A 103 6.00 3.84 21.98
C ASN A 103 4.53 3.79 21.53
N GLU A 104 3.79 4.89 21.67
CA GLU A 104 2.40 4.99 21.19
C GLU A 104 2.32 4.81 19.67
N ASN A 105 3.20 5.47 18.91
CA ASN A 105 3.30 5.31 17.46
C ASN A 105 3.62 3.87 17.05
N LEU A 106 4.54 3.20 17.75
CA LEU A 106 4.88 1.80 17.50
C LEU A 106 3.70 0.86 17.78
N ARG A 107 2.92 1.10 18.85
CA ARG A 107 1.70 0.33 19.12
C ARG A 107 0.66 0.52 18.03
N GLU A 108 0.46 1.74 17.56
CA GLU A 108 -0.46 2.00 16.45
C GLU A 108 -0.01 1.34 15.15
N ALA A 109 1.28 1.42 14.82
CA ALA A 109 1.84 0.73 13.66
C ALA A 109 1.60 -0.79 13.74
N ASN A 110 1.88 -1.42 14.89
CA ASN A 110 1.63 -2.84 15.11
C ASN A 110 0.13 -3.20 15.03
N LYS A 111 -0.77 -2.32 15.48
CA LYS A 111 -2.22 -2.51 15.31
C LYS A 111 -2.66 -2.38 13.85
N ARG A 112 -2.07 -1.47 13.08
CA ARG A 112 -2.37 -1.30 11.65
C ARG A 112 -1.90 -2.51 10.84
N ILE A 113 -0.73 -3.07 11.13
CA ILE A 113 -0.26 -4.32 10.53
C ILE A 113 -1.31 -5.44 10.72
N LYS A 114 -1.88 -5.57 11.92
CA LYS A 114 -2.96 -6.54 12.20
C LYS A 114 -4.22 -6.32 11.34
N LEU A 115 -4.60 -5.07 11.09
CA LEU A 115 -5.76 -4.75 10.23
C LEU A 115 -5.49 -5.11 8.77
N LEU A 116 -4.23 -5.04 8.35
CA LEU A 116 -3.77 -5.30 6.98
C LEU A 116 -3.55 -6.80 6.72
N GLU A 117 -3.17 -7.58 7.75
CA GLU A 117 -3.07 -9.06 7.71
C GLU A 117 -4.43 -9.77 7.79
N ASN A 118 -5.54 -9.04 7.93
CA ASN A 118 -6.87 -9.60 7.73
C ASN A 118 -7.17 -9.91 6.25
N SER A 119 -6.33 -9.47 5.32
CA SER A 119 -6.32 -9.85 3.91
C SER A 119 -5.55 -11.16 3.69
N ASN A 120 -6.03 -12.03 2.78
CA ASN A 120 -5.48 -13.37 2.51
C ASN A 120 -3.94 -13.40 2.30
N PRO A 121 -3.17 -14.28 2.98
CA PRO A 121 -1.70 -14.37 2.84
C PRO A 121 -1.19 -14.83 1.47
N ASP A 122 -1.98 -15.62 0.73
CA ASP A 122 -1.59 -16.15 -0.58
C ASP A 122 -1.95 -15.22 -1.74
N GLU A 123 -2.70 -14.13 -1.50
CA GLU A 123 -3.31 -13.34 -2.57
C GLU A 123 -2.65 -11.98 -2.87
N ASP A 124 -1.80 -11.45 -1.99
CA ASP A 124 -1.18 -10.14 -2.24
C ASP A 124 0.26 -10.06 -1.69
N ARG A 125 1.25 -10.48 -2.49
CA ARG A 125 2.67 -10.10 -2.30
C ARG A 125 2.83 -8.56 -2.21
N PHE A 126 1.87 -7.83 -2.79
CA PHE A 126 1.77 -6.38 -2.82
C PHE A 126 0.36 -5.92 -2.43
N PRO A 127 0.01 -5.91 -1.13
CA PRO A 127 -1.28 -5.36 -0.73
C PRO A 127 -1.35 -3.87 -1.10
N PRO A 128 -2.55 -3.29 -1.33
CA PRO A 128 -2.74 -1.94 -1.86
C PRO A 128 -1.88 -0.85 -1.22
N HIS A 129 -1.74 -0.87 0.11
CA HIS A 129 -0.96 0.11 0.86
C HIS A 129 0.56 -0.04 0.68
N ILE A 130 1.07 -1.26 0.49
CA ILE A 130 2.49 -1.50 0.19
C ILE A 130 2.80 -1.03 -1.23
N LEU A 131 1.94 -1.35 -2.19
CA LEU A 131 2.07 -0.83 -3.56
C LEU A 131 2.07 0.70 -3.54
N ASN A 132 1.07 1.32 -2.92
CA ASN A 132 0.98 2.78 -2.81
C ASN A 132 2.25 3.37 -2.15
N LYS A 133 2.74 2.78 -1.06
CA LYS A 133 3.98 3.20 -0.40
C LYS A 133 5.19 3.14 -1.33
N LEU A 134 5.37 2.06 -2.09
CA LEU A 134 6.49 1.91 -3.02
C LEU A 134 6.42 2.92 -4.17
N LEU A 135 5.22 3.17 -4.72
CA LEU A 135 5.02 4.19 -5.74
C LEU A 135 5.26 5.61 -5.19
N SER A 136 4.84 5.89 -3.95
CA SER A 136 5.16 7.14 -3.25
C SER A 136 6.66 7.34 -3.04
N ILE A 137 7.42 6.27 -2.77
CA ILE A 137 8.89 6.33 -2.68
C ILE A 137 9.48 6.69 -4.05
N LEU A 138 8.99 6.09 -5.14
CA LEU A 138 9.43 6.43 -6.50
C LEU A 138 9.17 7.91 -6.81
N ASN A 139 7.97 8.41 -6.53
CA ASN A 139 7.63 9.81 -6.71
C ASN A 139 8.50 10.73 -5.85
N PHE A 140 8.68 10.42 -4.56
CA PHE A 140 9.51 11.22 -3.66
C PHE A 140 10.97 11.29 -4.11
N VAL A 141 11.55 10.15 -4.48
CA VAL A 141 12.95 10.08 -4.94
C VAL A 141 13.10 10.79 -6.29
N GLY A 142 12.16 10.59 -7.20
CA GLY A 142 12.13 11.27 -8.50
C GLY A 142 12.02 12.79 -8.36
N LEU A 143 11.08 13.28 -7.55
CA LEU A 143 10.88 14.72 -7.33
C LEU A 143 12.09 15.39 -6.67
N LYS A 144 12.70 14.71 -5.68
CA LYS A 144 13.76 15.33 -4.87
C LYS A 144 15.16 15.16 -5.45
N TYR A 145 15.42 14.03 -6.11
CA TYR A 145 16.78 13.66 -6.55
C TYR A 145 16.84 13.24 -8.02
N GLY A 146 15.71 13.18 -8.73
CA GLY A 146 15.66 12.78 -10.12
C GLY A 146 16.33 13.81 -11.03
N VAL A 147 16.89 13.33 -12.14
CA VAL A 147 17.48 14.17 -13.18
C VAL A 147 16.53 14.17 -14.38
N LYS A 148 16.08 15.35 -14.78
CA LYS A 148 15.22 15.50 -15.95
C LYS A 148 16.07 15.42 -17.23
N GLU A 149 15.80 14.44 -18.07
CA GLU A 149 16.40 14.29 -19.41
C GLU A 149 15.26 14.39 -20.43
N GLU A 150 15.17 15.49 -21.17
CA GLU A 150 14.07 15.77 -22.10
C GLU A 150 12.68 15.59 -21.46
N ASN A 151 11.94 14.55 -21.85
CA ASN A 151 10.61 14.20 -21.35
C ASN A 151 10.60 13.05 -20.33
N VAL A 152 11.77 12.55 -19.92
CA VAL A 152 11.89 11.47 -18.94
C VAL A 152 12.53 11.95 -17.64
N LEU A 153 12.21 11.27 -16.55
CA LEU A 153 12.83 11.50 -15.24
C LEU A 153 13.70 10.31 -14.87
N VAL A 154 15.01 10.52 -14.82
CA VAL A 154 15.98 9.49 -14.43
C VAL A 154 16.06 9.42 -12.91
N LEU A 155 15.78 8.23 -12.38
CA LEU A 155 15.77 7.95 -10.95
C LEU A 155 17.16 7.49 -10.49
N PRO A 156 17.79 8.17 -9.51
CA PRO A 156 19.09 7.73 -8.98
C PRO A 156 18.95 6.43 -8.16
N GLN A 157 19.37 5.30 -8.75
CA GLN A 157 19.24 3.95 -8.17
C GLN A 157 19.76 3.84 -6.73
N ASN A 158 20.93 4.42 -6.42
CA ASN A 158 21.50 4.40 -5.07
C ASN A 158 20.61 5.14 -4.06
N ARG A 159 20.04 6.29 -4.45
CA ARG A 159 19.12 7.04 -3.58
C ARG A 159 17.80 6.30 -3.43
N LEU A 160 17.28 5.70 -4.50
CA LEU A 160 16.07 4.88 -4.45
C LEU A 160 16.25 3.72 -3.46
N ARG A 161 17.29 2.91 -3.66
CA ARG A 161 17.63 1.77 -2.79
C ARG A 161 17.81 2.19 -1.33
N ASN A 162 18.62 3.20 -1.07
CA ASN A 162 18.87 3.65 0.31
C ASN A 162 17.61 4.21 0.96
N THR A 163 16.78 4.95 0.22
CA THR A 163 15.51 5.49 0.73
C THR A 163 14.53 4.36 1.05
N THR A 164 14.36 3.40 0.15
CA THR A 164 13.51 2.22 0.36
C THR A 164 13.88 1.45 1.62
N ILE A 165 15.18 1.16 1.81
CA ILE A 165 15.65 0.34 2.94
C ILE A 165 15.77 1.17 4.23
N GLN A 166 16.51 2.27 4.21
CA GLN A 166 16.92 2.97 5.43
C GLN A 166 15.82 3.87 5.98
N ILE A 167 15.03 4.50 5.10
CA ILE A 167 13.98 5.45 5.52
C ILE A 167 12.65 4.72 5.67
N PHE A 168 12.26 3.95 4.66
CA PHE A 168 10.94 3.33 4.62
C PHE A 168 10.90 1.88 5.10
N GLN A 169 12.07 1.28 5.38
CA GLN A 169 12.21 -0.10 5.89
C GLN A 169 11.50 -1.15 5.03
N GLU A 170 11.54 -0.97 3.71
CA GLU A 170 11.01 -1.92 2.72
C GLU A 170 12.12 -2.74 2.05
N ALA A 171 11.76 -3.93 1.59
CA ALA A 171 12.71 -4.83 0.95
C ALA A 171 13.00 -4.41 -0.51
N THR A 172 14.29 -4.45 -0.90
CA THR A 172 14.73 -4.05 -2.25
C THR A 172 14.06 -4.86 -3.36
N ASN A 173 13.82 -6.15 -3.12
CA ASN A 173 13.14 -7.03 -4.08
C ASN A 173 11.68 -6.63 -4.36
N LYS A 174 11.00 -5.99 -3.41
CA LYS A 174 9.66 -5.44 -3.63
C LYS A 174 9.71 -4.20 -4.53
N MET A 175 10.67 -3.31 -4.27
CA MET A 175 10.89 -2.15 -5.14
C MET A 175 11.24 -2.58 -6.56
N GLN A 176 12.13 -3.57 -6.72
CA GLN A 176 12.49 -4.11 -8.02
C GLN A 176 11.28 -4.63 -8.80
N ALA A 177 10.42 -5.43 -8.15
CA ALA A 177 9.22 -5.95 -8.79
C ALA A 177 8.25 -4.83 -9.21
N VAL A 178 8.08 -3.77 -8.41
CA VAL A 178 7.27 -2.60 -8.79
C VAL A 178 7.87 -1.87 -9.99
N THR A 179 9.18 -1.65 -10.02
CA THR A 179 9.83 -1.00 -11.17
C THR A 179 9.76 -1.85 -12.44
N THR A 180 9.86 -3.17 -12.32
CA THR A 180 9.69 -4.10 -13.44
C THR A 180 8.23 -4.12 -13.93
N ALA A 181 7.25 -4.12 -13.02
CA ALA A 181 5.84 -4.02 -13.41
C ALA A 181 5.56 -2.70 -14.16
N LEU A 182 6.14 -1.59 -13.71
CA LEU A 182 6.04 -0.30 -14.42
C LEU A 182 6.71 -0.30 -15.80
N GLU A 183 7.77 -1.09 -15.99
CA GLU A 183 8.41 -1.30 -17.29
C GLU A 183 7.54 -2.14 -18.23
N GLU A 184 6.93 -3.22 -17.74
CA GLU A 184 5.93 -4.01 -18.48
C GLU A 184 4.70 -3.17 -18.89
N MET A 185 4.34 -2.19 -18.06
CA MET A 185 3.28 -1.21 -18.34
C MET A 185 3.74 -0.08 -19.28
N GLN A 186 4.99 -0.11 -19.77
CA GLN A 186 5.60 0.92 -20.64
C GLN A 186 5.62 2.32 -20.02
N LEU A 187 5.57 2.41 -18.68
CA LEU A 187 5.71 3.67 -17.95
C LEU A 187 7.17 3.92 -17.58
N PHE A 188 7.96 2.86 -17.43
CA PHE A 188 9.37 2.91 -17.08
C PHE A 188 10.22 2.26 -18.18
N LYS A 189 11.50 2.64 -18.23
CA LYS A 189 12.54 1.96 -18.99
C LYS A 189 13.72 1.69 -18.07
N ILE A 190 14.19 0.45 -18.02
CA ILE A 190 15.30 0.03 -17.18
C ILE A 190 16.44 -0.45 -18.08
N GLU A 191 17.57 0.25 -18.05
CA GLU A 191 18.78 -0.15 -18.77
C GLU A 191 19.80 -0.74 -17.79
N ASP A 192 20.29 -1.94 -18.06
CA ASP A 192 21.41 -2.52 -17.31
C ASP A 192 22.72 -1.86 -17.75
N LEU A 193 23.41 -1.24 -16.80
CA LEU A 193 24.71 -0.58 -17.01
C LEU A 193 25.89 -1.50 -16.64
N GLY A 194 25.62 -2.74 -16.23
CA GLY A 194 26.61 -3.67 -15.70
C GLY A 194 26.92 -3.46 -14.22
N GLU A 195 27.59 -4.44 -13.61
CA GLU A 195 28.01 -4.41 -12.19
C GLU A 195 26.84 -4.19 -11.20
N GLY A 196 25.62 -4.59 -11.56
CA GLY A 196 24.41 -4.39 -10.73
C GLY A 196 23.87 -2.95 -10.74
N LYS A 197 24.40 -2.07 -11.61
CA LYS A 197 23.88 -0.72 -11.81
C LYS A 197 22.80 -0.72 -12.88
N GLN A 198 21.72 0.00 -12.62
CA GLN A 198 20.60 0.15 -13.54
C GLN A 198 20.28 1.64 -13.72
N LYS A 199 20.03 2.05 -14.96
CA LYS A 199 19.42 3.34 -15.28
C LYS A 199 17.91 3.15 -15.32
N ILE A 200 17.21 3.72 -14.34
CA ILE A 200 15.75 3.64 -14.24
C ILE A 200 15.18 4.98 -14.72
N GLN A 201 14.38 4.95 -15.79
CA GLN A 201 13.79 6.14 -16.40
C GLN A 201 12.28 6.07 -16.29
N ASN A 202 11.67 7.06 -15.65
CA ASN A 202 10.22 7.24 -15.66
C ASN A 202 9.83 8.04 -16.92
N LEU A 203 9.07 7.39 -17.81
CA LEU A 203 8.65 7.93 -19.10
C LEU A 203 7.45 8.87 -19.00
N ASN A 204 6.69 8.80 -17.90
CA ASN A 204 5.56 9.70 -17.62
C ASN A 204 5.47 10.07 -16.12
N PRO A 205 6.34 11.01 -15.66
CA PRO A 205 6.40 11.38 -14.25
C PRO A 205 5.11 11.99 -13.70
N THR A 206 4.41 12.78 -14.52
CA THR A 206 3.15 13.41 -14.13
C THR A 206 2.06 12.38 -13.89
N LEU A 207 1.91 11.39 -14.78
CA LEU A 207 0.92 10.33 -14.62
C LEU A 207 1.15 9.52 -13.33
N LEU A 208 2.40 9.14 -13.04
CA LEU A 208 2.71 8.38 -11.82
C LEU A 208 2.43 9.21 -10.57
N PHE A 209 2.73 10.52 -10.60
CA PHE A 209 2.42 11.43 -9.50
C PHE A 209 0.91 11.52 -9.26
N ASP A 210 0.15 11.86 -10.29
CA ASP A 210 -1.30 12.04 -10.19
C ASP A 210 -2.03 10.74 -9.86
N PHE A 211 -1.50 9.59 -10.29
CA PHE A 211 -2.02 8.27 -9.93
C PHE A 211 -1.84 7.99 -8.44
N VAL A 212 -0.65 8.24 -7.89
CA VAL A 212 -0.36 7.98 -6.47
C VAL A 212 -1.19 8.88 -5.57
N ASP A 213 -1.32 10.17 -5.92
CA ASP A 213 -2.15 11.12 -5.17
C ASP A 213 -3.61 10.64 -5.13
N TRP A 214 -4.18 10.34 -6.29
CA TRP A 214 -5.54 9.79 -6.40
C TRP A 214 -5.70 8.44 -5.69
N TYR A 215 -4.74 7.53 -5.84
CA TYR A 215 -4.83 6.18 -5.28
C TYR A 215 -4.72 6.20 -3.76
N ASN A 216 -3.89 7.11 -3.22
CA ASN A 216 -3.81 7.37 -1.80
C ASN A 216 -5.17 7.86 -1.26
N ASP A 217 -5.76 8.87 -1.89
CA ASP A 217 -7.08 9.39 -1.49
C ASP A 217 -8.16 8.30 -1.56
N TRP A 218 -8.18 7.53 -2.64
CA TRP A 218 -9.13 6.42 -2.80
C TRP A 218 -8.94 5.33 -1.73
N LEU A 219 -7.70 4.95 -1.42
CA LEU A 219 -7.39 3.87 -0.49
C LEU A 219 -7.86 4.19 0.95
N PHE A 220 -7.76 5.46 1.35
CA PHE A 220 -8.12 5.93 2.69
C PHE A 220 -9.56 6.44 2.83
N LYS A 221 -10.36 6.42 1.77
CA LYS A 221 -11.81 6.65 1.89
C LYS A 221 -12.48 5.61 2.80
N PRO A 222 -13.54 5.97 3.54
CA PRO A 222 -14.42 4.99 4.18
C PRO A 222 -15.01 4.03 3.14
N ASP A 223 -15.20 2.76 3.48
CA ASP A 223 -15.63 1.75 2.49
C ASP A 223 -16.98 2.07 1.85
N LYS A 224 -17.89 2.75 2.56
CA LYS A 224 -19.16 3.25 2.03
C LYS A 224 -19.01 4.30 0.91
N ASP A 225 -17.87 4.98 0.85
CA ASP A 225 -17.58 6.08 -0.08
C ASP A 225 -16.58 5.65 -1.17
N LYS A 226 -16.11 4.39 -1.13
CA LYS A 226 -15.20 3.82 -2.14
C LYS A 226 -15.97 3.35 -3.36
N VAL A 227 -15.81 4.10 -4.45
CA VAL A 227 -16.27 3.66 -5.77
C VAL A 227 -15.16 2.84 -6.44
N SER A 228 -15.49 1.66 -6.95
CA SER A 228 -14.56 0.80 -7.69
C SER A 228 -15.15 0.36 -9.02
N TYR A 229 -14.31 0.03 -9.99
CA TYR A 229 -14.74 -0.38 -11.33
C TYR A 229 -14.16 -1.74 -11.71
N SER A 230 -15.01 -2.62 -12.22
CA SER A 230 -14.65 -3.94 -12.74
C SER A 230 -13.91 -3.84 -14.08
N ASN A 231 -13.26 -4.92 -14.49
CA ASN A 231 -12.64 -4.99 -15.82
C ASN A 231 -13.63 -4.78 -16.96
N GLU A 232 -14.88 -5.25 -16.80
CA GLU A 232 -15.94 -5.05 -17.80
C GLU A 232 -16.36 -3.58 -17.86
N GLU A 233 -16.50 -2.92 -16.71
CA GLU A 233 -16.83 -1.49 -16.65
C GLU A 233 -15.74 -0.63 -17.29
N ILE A 234 -14.47 -0.95 -17.05
CA ILE A 234 -13.34 -0.25 -17.68
C ILE A 234 -13.27 -0.52 -19.20
N LYS A 235 -13.63 -1.73 -19.64
CA LYS A 235 -13.75 -2.05 -21.07
C LYS A 235 -14.86 -1.22 -21.72
N THR A 236 -16.02 -1.11 -21.07
CA THR A 236 -17.13 -0.26 -21.52
C THR A 236 -16.69 1.20 -21.60
N LEU A 237 -16.02 1.69 -20.55
CA LEU A 237 -15.52 3.05 -20.49
C LEU A 237 -14.53 3.36 -21.61
N THR A 238 -13.67 2.42 -21.96
CA THR A 238 -12.72 2.57 -23.07
C THR A 238 -13.43 2.79 -24.41
N GLY A 239 -14.54 2.09 -24.65
CA GLY A 239 -15.33 2.30 -25.87
C GLY A 239 -16.07 3.63 -25.87
N VAL A 240 -16.61 4.06 -24.72
CA VAL A 240 -17.20 5.40 -24.56
C VAL A 240 -16.17 6.50 -24.80
N ILE A 241 -14.94 6.36 -24.27
CA ILE A 241 -13.81 7.27 -24.50
C ILE A 241 -13.48 7.34 -26.00
N HIS A 242 -13.35 6.18 -26.66
CA HIS A 242 -13.01 6.11 -28.08
C HIS A 242 -14.00 6.90 -28.95
N TYR A 243 -15.31 6.74 -28.69
CA TYR A 243 -16.33 7.47 -29.43
C TYR A 243 -16.37 8.96 -29.06
N SER A 244 -16.32 9.28 -27.77
CA SER A 244 -16.39 10.67 -27.30
C SER A 244 -15.24 11.54 -27.79
N ARG A 245 -14.05 10.98 -28.07
CA ARG A 245 -12.93 11.70 -28.70
C ARG A 245 -13.29 12.35 -30.04
N LYS A 246 -14.25 11.79 -30.78
CA LYS A 246 -14.71 12.29 -32.10
C LYS A 246 -15.70 13.46 -32.00
N LEU A 247 -16.24 13.73 -30.82
CA LEU A 247 -17.30 14.70 -30.60
C LEU A 247 -16.76 16.02 -30.07
N GLU A 248 -17.41 17.13 -30.41
CA GLU A 248 -17.06 18.43 -29.83
C GLU A 248 -17.57 18.57 -28.39
N ALA A 249 -16.79 19.25 -27.56
CA ALA A 249 -17.18 19.57 -26.20
C ALA A 249 -18.07 20.83 -26.18
N ASN A 250 -19.06 20.84 -25.30
CA ASN A 250 -19.87 22.02 -25.05
C ASN A 250 -19.10 23.06 -24.20
N ALA A 251 -19.72 24.21 -23.92
CA ALA A 251 -19.11 25.30 -23.13
C ALA A 251 -18.67 24.90 -21.71
N LYS A 252 -19.16 23.77 -21.17
CA LYS A 252 -18.78 23.22 -19.87
C LYS A 252 -17.74 22.09 -19.98
N GLY A 253 -17.17 21.84 -21.16
CA GLY A 253 -16.22 20.76 -21.42
C GLY A 253 -16.87 19.37 -21.57
N ALA A 254 -18.20 19.28 -21.49
CA ALA A 254 -18.90 18.00 -21.59
C ALA A 254 -19.18 17.61 -23.03
N ARG A 255 -18.96 16.33 -23.34
CA ARG A 255 -19.24 15.74 -24.65
C ARG A 255 -20.52 14.93 -24.58
N LYS A 256 -21.44 15.17 -25.52
CA LYS A 256 -22.75 14.54 -25.58
C LYS A 256 -22.71 13.34 -26.53
N VAL A 257 -22.72 12.13 -25.99
CA VAL A 257 -22.62 10.87 -26.74
C VAL A 257 -24.01 10.29 -26.98
N ASN A 258 -24.33 9.99 -28.24
CA ASN A 258 -25.51 9.20 -28.59
C ASN A 258 -25.23 7.71 -28.32
N ILE A 259 -26.02 7.09 -27.46
CA ILE A 259 -25.86 5.68 -27.09
C ILE A 259 -26.12 4.78 -28.31
N ASN A 260 -27.11 5.11 -29.16
CA ASN A 260 -27.47 4.28 -30.30
C ASN A 260 -26.32 4.20 -31.32
N ASP A 261 -25.68 5.33 -31.58
CA ASP A 261 -24.51 5.40 -32.48
C ASP A 261 -23.32 4.65 -31.86
N LEU A 262 -23.09 4.82 -30.55
CA LEU A 262 -22.06 4.09 -29.81
C LEU A 262 -22.25 2.56 -29.95
N GLN A 263 -23.48 2.04 -29.86
CA GLN A 263 -23.74 0.61 -30.04
C GLN A 263 -23.36 0.15 -31.45
N ASN A 264 -23.83 0.85 -32.47
CA ASN A 264 -23.60 0.50 -33.87
C ASN A 264 -22.11 0.53 -34.23
N ASP A 265 -21.40 1.56 -33.79
CA ASP A 265 -19.99 1.77 -34.11
C ASP A 265 -19.05 0.91 -33.27
N SER A 266 -19.44 0.55 -32.04
CA SER A 266 -18.60 -0.29 -31.16
C SER A 266 -18.23 -1.63 -31.81
N MET A 267 -19.18 -2.30 -32.46
CA MET A 267 -18.91 -3.57 -33.13
C MET A 267 -17.95 -3.39 -34.33
N LYS A 268 -18.12 -2.31 -35.09
CA LYS A 268 -17.33 -2.04 -36.31
C LYS A 268 -15.91 -1.62 -35.99
N GLU A 269 -15.71 -0.82 -34.95
CA GLU A 269 -14.41 -0.20 -34.66
C GLU A 269 -13.64 -0.87 -33.53
N LEU A 270 -14.34 -1.43 -32.54
CA LEU A 270 -13.73 -2.02 -31.35
C LEU A 270 -13.77 -3.56 -31.36
N GLY A 271 -14.56 -4.15 -32.27
CA GLY A 271 -14.72 -5.60 -32.40
C GLY A 271 -15.55 -6.24 -31.28
N PHE A 272 -16.27 -5.45 -30.49
CA PHE A 272 -17.24 -5.95 -29.50
C PHE A 272 -18.44 -5.01 -29.40
N LEU A 273 -19.61 -5.58 -29.11
CA LEU A 273 -20.85 -4.82 -28.97
C LEU A 273 -20.96 -4.22 -27.56
N LEU A 274 -21.20 -2.90 -27.49
CA LEU A 274 -21.62 -2.22 -26.28
C LEU A 274 -23.14 -2.14 -26.20
N LYS A 275 -23.73 -2.61 -25.09
CA LYS A 275 -25.17 -2.52 -24.83
C LYS A 275 -25.49 -1.31 -23.96
N VAL A 276 -26.75 -0.84 -24.03
CA VAL A 276 -27.24 0.26 -23.18
C VAL A 276 -27.16 -0.14 -21.71
N GLU A 277 -27.38 -1.43 -21.42
CA GLU A 277 -27.29 -2.02 -20.09
C GLU A 277 -25.89 -1.87 -19.49
N ASP A 278 -24.83 -2.03 -20.30
CA ASP A 278 -23.42 -1.96 -19.87
C ASP A 278 -23.03 -0.57 -19.33
N LEU A 279 -23.77 0.49 -19.71
CA LEU A 279 -23.54 1.86 -19.25
C LEU A 279 -24.16 2.13 -17.88
N SER A 280 -25.16 1.34 -17.47
CA SER A 280 -25.95 1.59 -16.25
C SER A 280 -25.07 1.63 -14.99
N PRO A 281 -24.12 0.71 -14.77
CA PRO A 281 -23.23 0.76 -13.61
C PRO A 281 -22.34 2.03 -13.58
N LEU A 282 -21.94 2.53 -14.75
CA LEU A 282 -21.12 3.74 -14.87
C LEU A 282 -21.92 5.02 -14.57
N ILE A 283 -23.21 5.03 -14.91
CA ILE A 283 -24.16 6.10 -14.58
C ILE A 283 -24.46 6.08 -13.07
N GLU A 284 -24.75 4.91 -12.50
CA GLU A 284 -24.99 4.74 -11.05
C GLU A 284 -23.79 5.20 -10.20
N LYS A 285 -22.57 5.00 -10.70
CA LYS A 285 -21.33 5.47 -10.08
C LYS A 285 -20.99 6.94 -10.38
N HIS A 286 -21.91 7.66 -11.01
CA HIS A 286 -21.78 9.08 -11.38
C HIS A 286 -20.58 9.42 -12.26
N LEU A 287 -20.05 8.43 -13.00
CA LEU A 287 -18.97 8.67 -13.96
C LEU A 287 -19.51 9.16 -15.31
N LEU A 288 -20.75 8.78 -15.64
CA LEU A 288 -21.51 9.25 -16.78
C LEU A 288 -22.79 9.93 -16.28
N SER A 289 -23.33 10.89 -17.04
CA SER A 289 -24.62 11.50 -16.68
C SER A 289 -25.79 10.52 -16.82
N ASP A 290 -26.92 10.87 -16.21
CA ASP A 290 -28.20 10.23 -16.50
C ASP A 290 -28.52 10.27 -18.00
N LYS A 291 -29.33 9.30 -18.44
CA LYS A 291 -29.78 9.18 -19.83
C LYS A 291 -30.71 10.34 -20.17
N ILE A 292 -30.39 11.04 -21.26
CA ILE A 292 -31.19 12.14 -21.80
C ILE A 292 -31.94 11.61 -23.02
N MET A 293 -33.27 11.60 -22.92
CA MET A 293 -34.15 11.17 -24.01
C MET A 293 -34.49 12.37 -24.90
N GLU A 294 -34.15 12.30 -26.18
CA GLU A 294 -34.51 13.30 -27.18
C GLU A 294 -35.13 12.61 -28.41
N GLU A 295 -35.83 13.37 -29.26
CA GLU A 295 -36.47 12.82 -30.47
C GLU A 295 -35.46 12.10 -31.39
N SER A 296 -34.20 12.54 -31.38
CA SER A 296 -33.11 11.99 -32.19
C SER A 296 -32.38 10.80 -31.55
N GLY A 297 -32.70 10.39 -30.33
CA GLY A 297 -32.07 9.24 -29.66
C GLY A 297 -31.87 9.39 -28.16
N VAL A 298 -31.07 8.47 -27.59
CA VAL A 298 -30.73 8.45 -26.17
C VAL A 298 -29.30 8.91 -26.00
N PHE A 299 -29.06 9.90 -25.13
CA PHE A 299 -27.76 10.52 -24.95
C PHE A 299 -27.25 10.41 -23.51
N ILE A 300 -25.93 10.48 -23.37
CA ILE A 300 -25.23 10.69 -22.10
C ILE A 300 -24.21 11.81 -22.28
N ASN A 301 -23.91 12.51 -21.19
CA ASN A 301 -22.82 13.47 -21.12
C ASN A 301 -21.68 12.92 -20.28
N LEU A 302 -20.45 13.26 -20.67
CA LEU A 302 -19.27 13.01 -19.86
C LEU A 302 -18.23 14.14 -20.01
N ILE A 303 -17.39 14.30 -18.99
CA ILE A 303 -16.16 15.07 -19.09
C ILE A 303 -15.05 14.11 -19.53
N LEU A 304 -14.52 14.30 -20.73
CA LEU A 304 -13.57 13.35 -21.32
C LEU A 304 -12.34 13.13 -20.43
N ASP A 305 -11.74 14.21 -19.95
CA ASP A 305 -10.50 14.16 -19.16
C ASP A 305 -10.70 13.39 -17.84
N ASP A 306 -11.82 13.60 -17.15
CA ASP A 306 -12.16 12.89 -15.90
C ASP A 306 -12.31 11.40 -16.14
N VAL A 307 -13.04 11.05 -17.21
CA VAL A 307 -13.32 9.66 -17.56
C VAL A 307 -12.05 8.93 -18.02
N GLU A 308 -11.21 9.57 -18.84
CA GLU A 308 -9.92 9.03 -19.27
C GLU A 308 -8.97 8.82 -18.09
N LYS A 309 -8.94 9.75 -17.14
CA LYS A 309 -8.13 9.65 -15.92
C LYS A 309 -8.54 8.43 -15.09
N ILE A 310 -9.84 8.29 -14.80
CA ILE A 310 -10.37 7.15 -14.04
C ILE A 310 -10.11 5.82 -14.78
N ALA A 311 -10.35 5.77 -16.09
CA ALA A 311 -10.08 4.58 -16.90
C ALA A 311 -8.61 4.15 -16.81
N THR A 312 -7.70 5.13 -16.95
CA THR A 312 -6.26 4.92 -16.90
C THR A 312 -5.83 4.39 -15.54
N TYR A 313 -6.32 4.97 -14.45
CA TYR A 313 -5.92 4.56 -13.10
C TYR A 313 -6.41 3.18 -12.71
N TRP A 314 -7.65 2.85 -13.05
CA TRP A 314 -8.16 1.51 -12.81
C TRP A 314 -7.43 0.48 -13.64
N LYS A 315 -7.12 0.79 -14.92
CA LYS A 315 -6.25 -0.06 -15.73
C LYS A 315 -4.89 -0.27 -15.05
N MET A 316 -4.26 0.78 -14.52
CA MET A 316 -3.01 0.64 -13.76
C MET A 316 -3.15 -0.29 -12.55
N ILE A 317 -4.23 -0.17 -11.76
CA ILE A 317 -4.48 -1.08 -10.62
C ILE A 317 -4.56 -2.55 -11.10
N TRP A 318 -5.25 -2.81 -12.21
CA TRP A 318 -5.39 -4.15 -12.76
C TRP A 318 -4.08 -4.69 -13.34
N ASP A 319 -3.32 -3.86 -14.04
CA ASP A 319 -2.00 -4.20 -14.55
C ASP A 319 -1.02 -4.50 -13.41
N PHE A 320 -1.02 -3.71 -12.33
CA PHE A 320 -0.24 -4.03 -11.14
C PHE A 320 -0.63 -5.37 -10.54
N LYS A 321 -1.93 -5.65 -10.37
CA LYS A 321 -2.39 -6.97 -9.89
C LYS A 321 -1.95 -8.11 -10.81
N LYS A 322 -1.87 -7.87 -12.12
CA LYS A 322 -1.43 -8.88 -13.10
C LYS A 322 0.07 -9.13 -13.01
N PHE A 323 0.89 -8.08 -12.93
CA PHE A 323 2.35 -8.18 -12.98
C PHE A 323 3.02 -8.46 -11.63
N LEU A 324 2.32 -8.22 -10.52
CA LEU A 324 2.85 -8.40 -9.16
C LEU A 324 2.37 -9.66 -8.44
N ARG A 325 1.53 -10.46 -9.09
CA ARG A 325 1.08 -11.77 -8.60
C ARG A 325 2.16 -12.83 -8.63
#